data_AF-A0A975Q1A9-F1
#
_entry.id   AF-A0A975Q1A9-F1
#
_cell.length_a   1.000
_cell.length_b   1.000
_cell.length_c   1.000
_cell.angle_alpha   90.00
_cell.angle_beta   90.00
_cell.angle_gamma   90.00
#
_symmetry.space_group_name_H-M   'P 1'
#
loop_
_entity.id
_entity.type
_entity.pdbx_description
1 polymer ?
#
loop_
_entity_poly.entity_id
_entity_poly.type
_entity_poly.pdbx_seq_one_letter_code
_entity_poly.pdbx_strand_id
1 'polypeptide(L)' 'MASQPDHKVVVRRIGSGFSVRIEPPIEGEDLNGDFDSYKNARGWAGGIRMTRGFRLIDETEVGHE' A
#
# COMPACT_ATOMS: atom_id res chain seq x y z
N MET A 1 -8.59 -14.26 21.65
CA MET A 1 -8.60 -14.17 20.18
C MET A 1 -7.93 -12.86 19.85
N ALA A 2 -6.68 -12.86 19.38
CA ALA A 2 -6.02 -11.62 18.98
C ALA A 2 -6.75 -11.10 17.74
N SER A 3 -7.42 -9.95 17.85
CA SER A 3 -7.91 -9.23 16.69
C SER A 3 -6.71 -9.01 15.79
N GLN A 4 -6.68 -9.66 14.62
CA GLN A 4 -5.66 -9.35 13.62
C GLN A 4 -5.71 -7.83 13.38
N PRO A 5 -4.57 -7.14 13.35
CA PRO A 5 -4.57 -5.72 13.05
C PRO A 5 -5.30 -5.49 11.73
N ASP A 6 -6.13 -4.45 11.63
CA ASP A 6 -6.74 -4.04 10.37
C ASP A 6 -5.62 -3.49 9.47
N HIS A 7 -4.88 -4.39 8.83
CA HIS A 7 -3.81 -4.04 7.92
C HIS A 7 -4.41 -3.39 6.68
N LYS A 8 -3.90 -2.22 6.35
CA LYS A 8 -4.22 -1.49 5.14
C LYS A 8 -2.98 -1.38 4.26
N VAL A 9 -3.17 -1.52 2.96
CA VAL A 9 -2.15 -1.23 1.96
C VAL A 9 -2.36 0.20 1.48
N VAL A 10 -1.35 1.02 1.63
CA VAL A 10 -1.39 2.46 1.36
C VAL A 10 -0.51 2.78 0.18
N VAL A 11 -1.07 3.42 -0.84
CA VAL A 11 -0.34 3.92 -2.01
C VAL A 11 -0.15 5.42 -1.86
N ARG A 12 1.10 5.89 -1.82
CA ARG A 12 1.47 7.31 -1.70
C ARG A 12 2.30 7.74 -2.88
N ARG A 13 2.19 9.01 -3.29
CA ARG A 13 3.16 9.64 -4.20
C ARG A 13 4.35 10.12 -3.38
N ILE A 14 5.57 9.78 -3.80
CA ILE A 14 6.82 10.20 -3.16
C ILE A 14 7.73 10.86 -4.20
N GLY A 15 7.83 12.19 -4.17
CA GLY A 15 8.55 12.95 -5.19
C GLY A 15 7.99 12.69 -6.60
N SER A 16 8.83 12.18 -7.50
CA SER A 16 8.43 11.78 -8.86
C SER A 16 7.84 10.37 -8.95
N GLY A 17 7.95 9.54 -7.91
CA GLY A 17 7.50 8.15 -7.89
C GLY A 17 6.35 7.87 -6.92
N PHE A 18 6.17 6.59 -6.61
CA PHE A 18 5.09 6.07 -5.77
C PHE A 18 5.61 5.00 -4.81
N SER A 19 5.08 4.98 -3.58
CA SER A 19 5.42 3.99 -2.56
C SER A 19 4.16 3.26 -2.12
N VAL A 20 4.27 1.96 -1.95
CA VAL A 20 3.23 1.10 -1.37
C VAL A 20 3.73 0.60 -0.03
N ARG A 21 2.95 0.81 1.03
CA ARG A 21 3.30 0.37 2.38
C ARG A 21 2.14 -0.28 3.08
N ILE A 22 2.43 -1.23 3.97
CA ILE A 22 1.42 -1.83 4.86
C ILE A 22 1.42 -1.13 6.20
N GLU A 23 0.23 -0.72 6.65
CA GLU A 23 0.04 -0.07 7.93
C GLU A 23 -1.05 -0.81 8.75
N PRO A 24 -0.81 -1.21 10.00
CA PRO A 24 0.51 -1.31 10.63
C PRO A 24 1.41 -2.32 9.88
N PRO A 25 2.75 -2.14 9.91
CA PRO A 25 3.68 -3.05 9.26
C PRO A 25 3.58 -4.46 9.85
N ILE A 26 3.83 -5.47 9.01
CA ILE A 26 3.80 -6.88 9.40
C ILE A 26 5.24 -7.32 9.67
N GLU A 27 5.54 -7.74 10.89
CA GLU A 27 6.86 -8.28 11.22
C GLU A 27 7.13 -9.57 10.43
N GLY A 28 8.30 -9.64 9.80
CA GLY A 28 8.72 -10.81 9.01
C GLY A 28 8.22 -10.83 7.56
N GLU A 29 7.46 -9.82 7.12
CA GLU A 29 7.02 -9.73 5.72
C GLU A 29 7.35 -8.38 5.09
N ASP A 30 8.04 -8.44 3.95
CA ASP A 30 8.29 -7.26 3.12
C ASP A 30 7.29 -7.21 1.97
N LEU A 31 6.13 -6.61 2.25
CA LEU A 31 5.09 -6.32 1.25
C LEU A 31 5.14 -4.85 0.78
N ASN A 32 6.13 -4.11 1.27
CA ASN A 32 6.36 -2.73 0.90
C ASN A 32 7.08 -2.68 -0.45
N GLY A 33 6.88 -1.60 -1.21
CA GLY A 33 7.59 -1.45 -2.48
C GLY A 33 7.52 -0.04 -3.02
N ASP A 34 8.58 0.38 -3.69
CA ASP A 34 8.67 1.66 -4.39
C ASP A 34 8.61 1.43 -5.90
N PHE A 35 7.87 2.30 -6.59
CA PHE A 35 7.54 2.18 -7.99
C PHE A 35 7.67 3.52 -8.68
N ASP A 36 8.17 3.50 -9.91
CA ASP A 36 8.31 4.71 -10.73
C ASP A 36 6.95 5.23 -11.26
N SER A 37 5.95 4.35 -11.37
CA SER A 37 4.66 4.67 -11.99
C SER A 37 3.48 4.25 -11.10
N TYR A 38 2.44 5.10 -11.06
CA TYR A 38 1.22 4.88 -10.30
C TYR A 38 0.56 3.54 -10.65
N LYS A 39 0.50 3.20 -11.94
CA LYS A 39 -0.08 1.94 -12.42
C LYS A 39 0.58 0.71 -11.79
N ASN A 40 1.90 0.73 -11.64
CA ASN A 40 2.65 -0.38 -11.04
C ASN A 40 2.41 -0.46 -9.53
N ALA A 41 2.47 0.69 -8.84
CA ALA A 41 2.15 0.76 -7.42
C ALA A 41 0.72 0.28 -7.12
N ARG A 42 -0.26 0.74 -7.92
CA ARG A 42 -1.67 0.38 -7.78
C ARG A 42 -1.91 -1.09 -8.09
N GLY A 43 -1.21 -1.64 -9.08
CA GLY A 43 -1.24 -3.06 -9.42
C GLY A 43 -0.71 -3.93 -8.28
N TRP A 44 0.45 -3.57 -7.72
CA TRP A 44 1.04 -4.25 -6.56
C TRP A 44 0.12 -4.22 -5.34
N ALA A 45 -0.37 -3.03 -4.98
CA ALA A 45 -1.31 -2.85 -3.88
C ALA A 45 -2.62 -3.63 -4.10
N GLY A 46 -3.12 -3.68 -5.34
CA GLY A 46 -4.27 -4.49 -5.73
C GLY A 46 -4.03 -5.98 -5.51
N GLY A 47 -2.84 -6.48 -5.87
CA GLY A 47 -2.44 -7.86 -5.61
C GLY A 47 -2.42 -8.20 -4.11
N ILE A 48 -1.90 -7.30 -3.28
CA ILE A 48 -1.92 -7.46 -1.81
C ILE A 48 -3.36 -7.51 -1.29
N ARG A 49 -4.22 -6.59 -1.73
CA ARG A 49 -5.65 -6.61 -1.37
C ARG A 49 -6.32 -7.93 -1.74
N MET A 50 -6.04 -8.47 -2.93
CA MET A 50 -6.66 -9.72 -3.39
C MET A 50 -6.14 -10.95 -2.64
N THR A 51 -4.86 -10.99 -2.31
CA THR A 51 -4.22 -12.15 -1.66
C THR A 51 -4.43 -12.16 -0.15
N ARG A 52 -4.47 -10.99 0.49
CA ARG A 52 -4.52 -10.84 1.96
C ARG A 52 -5.84 -10.29 2.49
N GLY A 53 -6.69 -9.76 1.62
CA GLY A 53 -7.94 -9.10 2.02
C GLY A 53 -7.75 -7.71 2.63
N PHE A 54 -6.55 -7.13 2.54
CA PHE A 54 -6.24 -5.84 3.17
C PHE A 54 -7.01 -4.70 2.50
N ARG A 55 -7.37 -3.69 3.32
CA ARG A 55 -8.01 -2.48 2.81
C ARG A 55 -7.00 -1.68 2.01
N LEU A 56 -7.34 -1.29 0.79
CA LEU A 56 -6.48 -0.43 -0.02
C LEU A 56 -6.86 1.03 0.16
N ILE A 57 -5.89 1.85 0.53
CA ILE A 57 -6.00 3.30 0.64
C ILE A 57 -5.12 3.91 -0.45
N ASP A 58 -5.72 4.74 -1.28
CA ASP A 58 -5.01 5.52 -2.29
C ASP A 58 -4.87 6.96 -1.80
N GLU A 59 -3.66 7.37 -1.45
CA GLU A 59 -3.34 8.73 -1.00
C GLU A 59 -2.58 9.49 -2.10
N THR A 60 -2.63 9.03 -3.35
CA THR A 60 -1.94 9.71 -4.45
C THR A 60 -2.70 10.93 -4.96
N GLU A 61 -4.04 10.95 -4.75
CA GLU A 61 -4.93 12.05 -5.15
C GLU A 61 -5.02 13.18 -4.11
N VAL A 62 -4.61 12.94 -2.86
CA VAL A 62 -4.70 13.93 -1.76
C VAL A 62 -3.62 15.02 -1.88
N GLY A 63 -2.68 14.89 -2.82
CA GLY A 63 -1.63 15.87 -3.10
C GLY A 63 -1.95 16.92 -4.16
N HIS A 64 -3.23 17.17 -4.46
CA HIS A 64 -3.64 18.25 -5.38
C HIS A 64 -4.10 19.48 -4.57
N GLU A 65 -3.13 20.26 -4.07
CA GLU A 65 -3.35 21.68 -3.69
C GLU A 65 -3.53 22.55 -4.93
#